data_AF-A0A108U8S2-F1
#
_entry.id   AF-A0A108U8S2-F1
#
_cell.length_a   1.000
_cell.length_b   1.000
_cell.length_c   1.000
_cell.angle_alpha   90.00
_cell.angle_beta   90.00
_cell.angle_gamma   90.00
#
_symmetry.space_group_name_H-M   'P 1'
#
loop_
_entity.id
_entity.type
_entity.pdbx_description
1 polymer ?
#
loop_
_entity_poly.entity_id
_entity_poly.type
_entity_poly.pdbx_seq_one_letter_code
_entity_poly.pdbx_strand_id
1 'polypeptide(L)'
;MSPKPISADLQKLIDDFGKQPGVSANAVKNLSDTIKGSPVLTDQLNGAVAAGHLKSFKALTDPNMGGSYNGGTQAMSLPVAGLDANFNKGEITFVLGHEVQHGYNRGARDAVRSTFYAEAEALAKNPAAVHDYTPLLNKVIEGDRVNESTANIAGWNALVSAAKEAKPAATLGDVYNLQPGRASDFIARTGTAPNYAYAARDGLTLSADLTIAVNPANTAGMAKHFYDLPPAQTRLGHGGNSDYPNYHGSIYVPMISQWEQAHGRTAEGGKPQVHIDMKALHLDREIMETNGLNLGAAATVQPYYDTSTTPPTQARFHHTIDTHLPVRDPIAPGVEATAPAQAERAAPASAGHRDQALIGDIRDKVQAEFARHGSPLSEPDAERVAAALAVQGKTAGIGSGDHVVLSVDPATKEVGKTVFLVKGELDSPSHTRVSASPQQAPATEESLRQLDAIGPAGPAQAAPQAAKTMQH
;
A
#
# COMPACT_ATOMS: atom_id res chain seq x y z
N MET A 1 33.14 -7.93 24.33
CA MET A 1 33.09 -9.40 24.13
C MET A 1 33.56 -9.65 22.71
N SER A 2 34.39 -10.66 22.48
CA SER A 2 34.79 -11.02 21.11
C SER A 2 33.56 -11.50 20.32
N PRO A 3 33.44 -11.19 19.02
CA PRO A 3 32.32 -11.66 18.18
C PRO A 3 32.19 -13.18 18.24
N LYS A 4 30.96 -13.70 18.36
CA LYS A 4 30.76 -15.14 18.21
C LYS A 4 30.83 -15.50 16.72
N PRO A 5 31.46 -16.61 16.34
CA PRO A 5 31.40 -17.09 14.96
C PRO A 5 29.97 -17.53 14.60
N ILE A 6 29.70 -17.69 13.30
CA ILE A 6 28.48 -18.37 12.82
C ILE A 6 28.39 -19.75 13.49
N SER A 7 27.24 -20.06 14.09
CA SER A 7 27.01 -21.35 14.73
C SER A 7 26.84 -22.46 13.69
N ALA A 8 27.03 -23.72 14.10
CA ALA A 8 26.81 -24.87 13.22
C ALA A 8 25.37 -24.91 12.67
N ASP A 9 24.38 -24.57 13.49
CA ASP A 9 22.98 -24.56 13.07
C ASP A 9 22.68 -23.44 12.08
N LEU A 10 23.23 -22.24 12.29
CA LEU A 10 23.09 -21.14 11.33
C LEU A 10 23.81 -21.47 10.02
N GLN A 11 25.00 -22.09 10.09
CA GLN A 11 25.73 -22.53 8.90
C GLN A 11 24.90 -23.55 8.10
N LYS A 12 24.23 -24.49 8.77
CA LYS A 12 23.33 -25.44 8.11
C LYS A 12 22.21 -24.72 7.34
N LEU A 13 21.62 -23.65 7.88
CA LEU A 13 20.59 -22.88 7.18
C LEU A 13 21.14 -22.17 5.93
N ILE A 14 22.37 -21.64 6.02
CA ILE A 14 23.07 -21.02 4.88
C ILE A 14 23.36 -22.07 3.80
N ASP A 15 23.82 -23.25 4.19
CA ASP A 15 24.13 -24.35 3.27
C ASP A 15 22.86 -24.88 2.58
N ASP A 16 21.75 -24.98 3.31
CA ASP A 16 20.46 -25.40 2.77
C ASP A 16 19.86 -24.35 1.82
N PHE A 17 20.09 -23.06 2.07
CA PHE A 17 19.77 -22.00 1.12
C PHE A 17 20.56 -22.13 -0.18
N GLY A 18 21.85 -22.45 -0.09
CA GLY A 18 22.71 -22.68 -1.26
C GLY A 18 22.30 -23.84 -2.17
N LYS A 19 21.44 -24.75 -1.68
CA LYS A 19 20.90 -25.86 -2.47
C LYS A 19 19.61 -25.49 -3.21
N GLN A 20 19.05 -24.31 -2.98
CA GLN A 20 17.80 -23.90 -3.61
C GLN A 20 18.02 -23.51 -5.08
N PRO A 21 17.03 -23.77 -5.96
CA PRO A 21 17.10 -23.35 -7.36
C PRO A 21 17.38 -21.85 -7.50
N GLY A 22 18.31 -21.50 -8.38
CA GLY A 22 18.68 -20.11 -8.67
C GLY A 22 19.68 -19.49 -7.69
N VAL A 23 19.99 -20.12 -6.55
CA VAL A 23 20.99 -19.62 -5.61
C VAL A 23 22.39 -20.02 -6.06
N SER A 24 23.24 -19.04 -6.38
CA SER A 24 24.61 -19.28 -6.80
C SER A 24 25.56 -19.48 -5.62
N ALA A 25 26.72 -20.11 -5.87
CA ALA A 25 27.78 -20.20 -4.86
C ALA A 25 28.28 -18.80 -4.42
N ASN A 26 28.23 -17.80 -5.31
CA ASN A 26 28.59 -16.43 -4.97
C ASN A 26 27.56 -15.80 -4.02
N ALA A 27 26.27 -16.04 -4.23
CA ALA A 27 25.21 -15.61 -3.31
C ALA A 27 25.40 -16.17 -1.90
N VAL A 28 25.72 -17.47 -1.78
CA VAL A 28 25.99 -18.12 -0.49
C VAL A 28 27.23 -17.53 0.19
N LYS A 29 28.30 -17.32 -0.59
CA LYS A 29 29.53 -16.69 -0.08
C LYS A 29 29.26 -15.28 0.43
N ASN A 30 28.56 -14.45 -0.35
CA ASN A 30 28.23 -13.09 0.00
C ASN A 30 27.32 -13.02 1.24
N LEU A 31 26.35 -13.94 1.37
CA LEU A 31 25.55 -14.07 2.58
C LEU A 31 26.43 -14.39 3.80
N SER A 32 27.30 -15.41 3.72
CA SER A 32 28.20 -15.80 4.81
C SER A 32 29.16 -14.67 5.21
N ASP A 33 29.76 -13.99 4.23
CA ASP A 33 30.70 -12.88 4.45
C ASP A 33 30.00 -11.64 5.01
N THR A 34 28.73 -11.43 4.66
CA THR A 34 27.90 -10.35 5.22
C THR A 34 27.62 -10.59 6.69
N ILE A 35 27.21 -11.81 7.05
CA ILE A 35 26.93 -12.19 8.45
C ILE A 35 28.22 -12.05 9.27
N LYS A 36 29.33 -12.67 8.85
CA LYS A 36 30.63 -12.58 9.53
C LYS A 36 31.15 -11.15 9.67
N GLY A 37 30.82 -10.30 8.70
CA GLY A 37 31.23 -8.90 8.67
C GLY A 37 30.49 -8.00 9.67
N SER A 38 29.53 -8.53 10.44
CA SER A 38 28.81 -7.78 11.49
C SER A 38 28.62 -8.67 12.72
N PRO A 39 29.43 -8.46 13.79
CA PRO A 39 29.29 -9.18 15.05
C PRO A 39 27.88 -9.18 15.64
N VAL A 40 27.21 -8.03 15.67
CA VAL A 40 25.82 -7.92 16.17
C VAL A 40 24.86 -8.75 15.33
N LEU A 41 24.99 -8.70 14.00
CA LEU A 41 24.14 -9.50 13.11
C LEU A 41 24.37 -11.00 13.31
N THR A 42 25.62 -11.42 13.45
CA THR A 42 25.95 -12.82 13.72
C THR A 42 25.32 -13.29 15.03
N ASP A 43 25.40 -12.49 16.10
CA ASP A 43 24.78 -12.81 17.38
C ASP A 43 23.24 -12.87 17.28
N GLN A 44 22.62 -11.91 16.58
CA GLN A 44 21.17 -11.88 16.35
C GLN A 44 20.68 -13.14 15.63
N LEU A 45 21.34 -13.52 14.52
CA LEU A 45 20.97 -14.69 13.73
C LEU A 45 21.24 -16.00 14.46
N ASN A 46 22.39 -16.13 15.13
CA ASN A 46 22.69 -17.28 15.96
C ASN A 46 21.63 -17.46 17.07
N GLY A 47 21.30 -16.37 17.77
CA GLY A 47 20.27 -16.37 18.79
C GLY A 47 18.89 -16.73 18.23
N ALA A 48 18.55 -16.22 17.04
CA ALA A 48 17.26 -16.48 16.41
C ALA A 48 17.13 -17.94 15.99
N VAL A 49 18.19 -18.56 15.48
CA VAL A 49 18.19 -19.99 15.18
C VAL A 49 18.08 -20.82 16.46
N ALA A 50 18.88 -20.51 17.49
CA ALA A 50 18.86 -21.25 18.75
C ALA A 50 17.52 -21.17 19.49
N ALA A 51 16.86 -20.02 19.46
CA ALA A 51 15.54 -19.81 20.04
C ALA A 51 14.38 -20.25 19.10
N GLY A 52 14.71 -20.77 17.91
CA GLY A 52 13.74 -21.25 16.93
C GLY A 52 12.93 -20.14 16.26
N HIS A 53 13.36 -18.88 16.34
CA HIS A 53 12.80 -17.73 15.63
C HIS A 53 13.13 -17.73 14.12
N LEU A 54 14.24 -18.35 13.71
CA LEU A 54 14.63 -18.51 12.30
C LEU A 54 14.88 -19.98 11.99
N LYS A 55 14.14 -20.52 11.03
CA LYS A 55 14.20 -21.94 10.64
C LYS A 55 14.74 -22.19 9.24
N SER A 56 14.71 -21.19 8.35
CA SER A 56 15.24 -21.31 6.99
C SER A 56 15.46 -19.95 6.35
N PHE A 57 16.39 -19.89 5.39
CA PHE A 57 16.40 -18.84 4.38
C PHE A 57 15.71 -19.35 3.10
N LYS A 58 15.08 -18.45 2.35
CA LYS A 58 14.42 -18.76 1.07
C LYS A 58 14.81 -17.75 -0.01
N ALA A 59 14.80 -18.18 -1.27
CA ALA A 59 14.88 -17.25 -2.38
C ALA A 59 13.60 -16.41 -2.43
N LEU A 60 13.74 -15.09 -2.40
CA LEU A 60 12.62 -14.17 -2.57
C LEU A 60 12.22 -14.14 -4.05
N THR A 61 10.93 -14.32 -4.31
CA THR A 61 10.36 -14.35 -5.66
C THR A 61 9.75 -13.02 -6.10
N ASP A 62 9.46 -12.12 -5.16
CA ASP A 62 8.96 -10.78 -5.44
C ASP A 62 10.13 -9.82 -5.71
N PRO A 63 10.27 -9.26 -6.92
CA PRO A 63 11.36 -8.35 -7.25
C PRO A 63 11.29 -7.00 -6.54
N ASN A 64 10.15 -6.65 -5.92
CA ASN A 64 9.95 -5.35 -5.26
C ASN A 64 10.27 -5.35 -3.76
N MET A 65 10.56 -6.51 -3.17
CA MET A 65 10.89 -6.61 -1.75
C MET A 65 12.41 -6.63 -1.53
N GLY A 66 12.89 -5.88 -0.54
CA GLY A 66 14.31 -5.93 -0.11
C GLY A 66 14.65 -7.19 0.69
N GLY A 67 13.64 -7.79 1.33
CA GLY A 67 13.67 -8.99 2.14
C GLY A 67 12.28 -9.24 2.73
N SER A 68 12.03 -10.42 3.31
CA SER A 68 10.80 -10.65 4.07
C SER A 68 10.94 -11.75 5.10
N TYR A 69 10.22 -11.61 6.21
CA TYR A 69 10.08 -12.66 7.22
C TYR A 69 8.66 -13.21 7.27
N ASN A 70 8.53 -14.54 7.15
CA ASN A 70 7.25 -15.24 7.29
C ASN A 70 7.12 -15.83 8.69
N GLY A 71 6.22 -15.30 9.52
CA GLY A 71 6.02 -15.75 10.89
C GLY A 71 5.52 -17.19 11.05
N GLY A 72 4.72 -17.70 10.11
CA GLY A 72 4.15 -19.06 10.20
C GLY A 72 5.18 -20.15 9.92
N THR A 73 6.04 -19.95 8.92
CA THR A 73 7.12 -20.89 8.56
C THR A 73 8.45 -20.55 9.21
N GLN A 74 8.56 -19.34 9.78
CA GLN A 74 9.76 -18.78 10.39
C GLN A 74 10.93 -18.74 9.40
N ALA A 75 10.59 -18.43 8.14
CA ALA A 75 11.51 -18.35 7.03
C ALA A 75 11.82 -16.88 6.69
N MET A 76 13.09 -16.59 6.44
CA MET A 76 13.52 -15.30 5.92
C MET A 76 13.79 -15.43 4.42
N SER A 77 13.08 -14.66 3.59
CA SER A 77 13.26 -14.65 2.15
C SER A 77 14.21 -13.52 1.75
N LEU A 78 15.18 -13.81 0.90
CA LEU A 78 16.24 -12.88 0.49
C LEU A 78 16.29 -12.74 -1.04
N PRO A 79 16.50 -11.52 -1.57
CA PRO A 79 16.63 -11.31 -3.01
C PRO A 79 17.94 -11.91 -3.50
N VAL A 80 17.87 -13.00 -4.26
CA VAL A 80 19.06 -13.70 -4.76
C VAL A 80 19.94 -12.79 -5.62
N ALA A 81 19.34 -11.95 -6.47
CA ALA A 81 20.08 -10.97 -7.26
C ALA A 81 20.83 -9.96 -6.38
N GLY A 82 20.25 -9.55 -5.25
CA GLY A 82 20.87 -8.66 -4.26
C GLY A 82 21.98 -9.32 -3.44
N LEU A 83 22.08 -10.65 -3.45
CA LEU A 83 23.19 -11.42 -2.89
C LEU A 83 24.28 -11.73 -3.94
N ASP A 84 24.03 -11.50 -5.23
CA ASP A 84 24.91 -11.88 -6.32
C ASP A 84 25.18 -10.70 -7.27
N ALA A 85 24.44 -10.62 -8.39
CA ALA A 85 24.69 -9.65 -9.47
C ALA A 85 24.67 -8.18 -9.00
N ASN A 86 23.80 -7.85 -8.04
CA ASN A 86 23.61 -6.50 -7.51
C ASN A 86 24.05 -6.41 -6.04
N PHE A 87 25.08 -7.17 -5.66
CA PHE A 87 25.48 -7.29 -4.27
C PHE A 87 25.87 -5.94 -3.64
N ASN A 88 25.11 -5.54 -2.63
CA ASN A 88 25.42 -4.44 -1.73
C ASN A 88 25.47 -4.99 -0.29
N LYS A 89 26.67 -5.11 0.26
CA LYS A 89 26.89 -5.65 1.61
C LYS A 89 26.12 -4.86 2.67
N GLY A 90 26.11 -3.52 2.59
CA GLY A 90 25.41 -2.67 3.56
C GLY A 90 23.90 -2.88 3.54
N GLU A 91 23.31 -3.00 2.35
CA GLU A 91 21.89 -3.32 2.18
C GLU A 91 21.54 -4.68 2.79
N ILE A 92 22.30 -5.72 2.46
CA ILE A 92 22.05 -7.07 2.97
C ILE A 92 22.28 -7.14 4.49
N THR A 93 23.30 -6.46 5.03
CA THR A 93 23.49 -6.35 6.48
C THR A 93 22.25 -5.76 7.16
N PHE A 94 21.73 -4.66 6.61
CA PHE A 94 20.56 -3.99 7.18
C PHE A 94 19.32 -4.88 7.10
N VAL A 95 19.02 -5.43 5.93
CA VAL A 95 17.87 -6.31 5.70
C VAL A 95 17.92 -7.52 6.62
N LEU A 96 19.05 -8.22 6.73
CA LEU A 96 19.15 -9.38 7.63
C LEU A 96 18.89 -9.01 9.09
N GLY A 97 19.41 -7.87 9.56
CA GLY A 97 19.18 -7.36 10.91
C GLY A 97 17.72 -6.93 11.15
N HIS A 98 17.07 -6.37 10.13
CA HIS A 98 15.66 -6.01 10.16
C HIS A 98 14.77 -7.25 10.21
N GLU A 99 14.91 -8.15 9.23
CA GLU A 99 14.04 -9.32 9.08
C GLU A 99 14.18 -10.31 10.25
N VAL A 100 15.37 -10.49 10.83
CA VAL A 100 15.54 -11.38 11.98
C VAL A 100 14.78 -10.86 13.22
N GLN A 101 14.67 -9.54 13.36
CA GLN A 101 13.97 -8.93 14.49
C GLN A 101 12.47 -9.21 14.44
N HIS A 102 11.86 -9.34 13.25
CA HIS A 102 10.48 -9.82 13.15
C HIS A 102 10.29 -11.22 13.74
N GLY A 103 11.32 -12.07 13.68
CA GLY A 103 11.29 -13.39 14.32
C GLY A 103 11.23 -13.32 15.85
N TYR A 104 11.96 -12.40 16.46
CA TYR A 104 11.90 -12.12 17.90
C TYR A 104 10.57 -11.47 18.29
N ASN A 105 10.05 -10.58 17.45
CA ASN A 105 8.79 -9.87 17.69
C ASN A 105 7.55 -10.74 17.46
N ARG A 106 7.69 -11.90 16.78
CA ARG A 106 6.58 -12.76 16.35
C ARG A 106 5.58 -13.06 17.47
N GLY A 107 6.06 -13.50 18.63
CA GLY A 107 5.16 -13.87 19.74
C GLY A 107 4.31 -12.70 20.25
N ALA A 108 4.91 -11.51 20.38
CA ALA A 108 4.18 -10.30 20.78
C ALA A 108 3.18 -9.87 19.70
N ARG A 109 3.58 -9.92 18.42
CA ARG A 109 2.71 -9.59 17.29
C ARG A 109 1.51 -10.54 17.18
N ASP A 110 1.76 -11.84 17.30
CA ASP A 110 0.71 -12.87 17.28
C ASP A 110 -0.29 -12.64 18.42
N ALA A 111 0.19 -12.29 19.62
CA ALA A 111 -0.66 -11.98 20.77
C ALA A 111 -1.52 -10.72 20.55
N VAL A 112 -0.94 -9.64 20.01
CA VAL A 112 -1.69 -8.41 19.71
C VAL A 112 -2.78 -8.68 18.67
N ARG A 113 -2.47 -9.42 17.60
CA ARG A 113 -3.46 -9.79 16.58
C ARG A 113 -4.55 -10.71 17.09
N SER A 114 -4.18 -11.72 17.88
CA SER A 114 -5.16 -12.62 18.48
C SER A 114 -6.10 -11.88 19.43
N THR A 115 -5.57 -10.90 20.17
CA THR A 115 -6.36 -10.04 21.04
C THR A 115 -7.34 -9.19 20.21
N PHE A 116 -6.88 -8.57 19.14
CA PHE A 116 -7.74 -7.81 18.23
C PHE A 116 -8.88 -8.68 17.68
N TYR A 117 -8.59 -9.88 17.16
CA TYR A 117 -9.64 -10.75 16.60
C TYR A 117 -10.68 -11.15 17.65
N ALA A 118 -10.25 -11.50 18.86
CA ALA A 118 -11.15 -11.88 19.94
C ALA A 118 -12.00 -10.70 20.44
N GLU A 119 -11.37 -9.52 20.64
CA GLU A 119 -12.08 -8.31 21.08
C GLU A 119 -13.04 -7.79 20.00
N ALA A 120 -12.67 -7.87 18.72
CA ALA A 120 -13.51 -7.44 17.60
C ALA A 120 -14.73 -8.35 17.39
N GLU A 121 -14.56 -9.67 17.53
CA GLU A 121 -15.67 -10.63 17.48
C GLU A 121 -16.60 -10.45 18.69
N ALA A 122 -16.05 -10.23 19.89
CA ALA A 122 -16.83 -9.95 21.09
C ALA A 122 -17.64 -8.66 20.96
N LEU A 123 -17.04 -7.61 20.39
CA LEU A 123 -17.74 -6.35 20.11
C LEU A 123 -18.88 -6.56 19.10
N ALA A 124 -18.65 -7.31 18.01
CA ALA A 124 -19.69 -7.61 17.04
C ALA A 124 -20.89 -8.39 17.62
N LYS A 125 -20.67 -9.18 18.69
CA LYS A 125 -21.73 -9.92 19.40
C LYS A 125 -22.46 -9.09 20.46
N ASN A 126 -21.98 -7.88 20.75
CA ASN A 126 -22.60 -7.00 21.72
C ASN A 126 -23.96 -6.49 21.18
N PRO A 127 -25.02 -6.42 22.00
CA PRO A 127 -26.33 -5.91 21.58
C PRO A 127 -26.42 -4.38 21.52
N ALA A 128 -25.32 -3.64 21.71
CA ALA A 128 -25.31 -2.18 21.66
C ALA A 128 -25.68 -1.65 20.27
N ALA A 129 -26.31 -0.47 20.24
CA ALA A 129 -26.66 0.20 18.98
C ALA A 129 -25.44 0.73 18.21
N VAL A 130 -24.30 0.91 18.89
CA VAL A 130 -23.05 1.46 18.34
C VAL A 130 -21.90 0.55 18.73
N HIS A 131 -21.11 0.15 17.76
CA HIS A 131 -19.86 -0.60 17.92
C HIS A 131 -18.70 0.28 17.46
N ASP A 132 -17.96 0.86 18.41
CA ASP A 132 -16.77 1.66 18.12
C ASP A 132 -15.52 0.78 18.10
N TYR A 133 -14.96 0.60 16.91
CA TYR A 133 -13.77 -0.22 16.67
C TYR A 133 -12.47 0.58 16.77
N THR A 134 -12.53 1.90 16.94
CA THR A 134 -11.36 2.78 16.98
C THR A 134 -10.31 2.30 18.00
N PRO A 135 -10.66 1.98 19.26
CA PRO A 135 -9.66 1.57 20.24
C PRO A 135 -8.98 0.24 19.89
N LEU A 136 -9.73 -0.69 19.28
CA LEU A 136 -9.23 -2.01 18.89
C LEU A 136 -8.27 -1.89 17.70
N LEU A 137 -8.64 -1.10 16.69
CA LEU A 137 -7.81 -0.81 15.53
C LEU A 137 -6.52 -0.09 15.93
N ASN A 138 -6.62 0.91 16.81
CA ASN A 138 -5.45 1.64 17.30
C ASN A 138 -4.43 0.70 17.98
N LYS A 139 -4.90 -0.21 18.83
CA LYS A 139 -4.05 -1.17 19.55
C LYS A 139 -3.29 -2.11 18.61
N VAL A 140 -3.95 -2.62 17.57
CA VAL A 140 -3.29 -3.54 16.62
C VAL A 140 -2.35 -2.81 15.66
N ILE A 141 -2.72 -1.61 15.20
CA ILE A 141 -1.87 -0.76 14.34
C ILE A 141 -0.63 -0.30 15.10
N GLU A 142 -0.75 0.12 16.38
CA GLU A 142 0.42 0.44 17.21
C GLU A 142 1.34 -0.78 17.42
N GLY A 143 0.77 -1.98 17.51
CA GLY A 143 1.54 -3.22 17.55
C GLY A 143 2.39 -3.44 16.29
N ASP A 144 1.83 -3.21 15.11
CA ASP A 144 2.59 -3.26 13.85
C ASP A 144 3.62 -2.11 13.78
N ARG A 145 3.27 -0.90 14.25
CA ARG A 145 4.19 0.26 14.34
C ARG A 145 5.43 -0.03 15.18
N VAL A 146 5.26 -0.65 16.35
CA VAL A 146 6.36 -1.09 17.21
C VAL A 146 7.17 -2.21 16.55
N ASN A 147 6.51 -3.16 15.88
CA ASN A 147 7.18 -4.26 15.19
C ASN A 147 8.16 -3.75 14.11
N GLU A 148 7.70 -2.87 13.23
CA GLU A 148 8.52 -2.30 12.15
C GLU A 148 9.63 -1.39 12.70
N SER A 149 9.32 -0.57 13.70
CA SER A 149 10.29 0.37 14.27
C SER A 149 11.45 -0.33 14.97
N THR A 150 11.15 -1.38 15.74
CA THR A 150 12.19 -2.16 16.42
C THR A 150 13.01 -2.99 15.43
N ALA A 151 12.39 -3.51 14.36
CA ALA A 151 13.11 -4.14 13.25
C ALA A 151 14.06 -3.17 12.55
N ASN A 152 13.62 -1.95 12.28
CA ASN A 152 14.49 -0.94 11.68
C ASN A 152 15.70 -0.62 12.57
N ILE A 153 15.49 -0.45 13.88
CA ILE A 153 16.58 -0.27 14.85
C ILE A 153 17.56 -1.45 14.85
N ALA A 154 17.06 -2.68 14.74
CA ALA A 154 17.92 -3.87 14.66
C ALA A 154 18.79 -3.87 13.38
N GLY A 155 18.21 -3.50 12.24
CA GLY A 155 18.94 -3.29 10.98
C GLY A 155 20.03 -2.21 11.08
N TRP A 156 19.72 -1.09 11.73
CA TRP A 156 20.69 -0.03 12.03
C TRP A 156 21.86 -0.53 12.89
N ASN A 157 21.57 -1.23 13.98
CA ASN A 157 22.60 -1.75 14.88
C ASN A 157 23.50 -2.80 14.19
N ALA A 158 22.93 -3.60 13.27
CA ALA A 158 23.71 -4.49 12.41
C ALA A 158 24.65 -3.71 11.47
N LEU A 159 24.19 -2.59 10.88
CA LEU A 159 24.99 -1.74 10.01
C LEU A 159 26.11 -1.01 10.76
N VAL A 160 25.82 -0.48 11.95
CA VAL A 160 26.82 0.11 12.86
C VAL A 160 27.90 -0.92 13.21
N SER A 161 27.49 -2.14 13.54
CA SER A 161 28.43 -3.22 13.85
C SER A 161 29.30 -3.58 12.64
N ALA A 162 28.76 -3.55 11.41
CA ALA A 162 29.54 -3.79 10.20
C ALA A 162 30.57 -2.68 9.93
N ALA A 163 30.20 -1.42 10.12
CA ALA A 163 31.12 -0.29 9.99
C ALA A 163 32.28 -0.39 10.99
N LYS A 164 31.98 -0.80 12.23
CA LYS A 164 32.97 -0.94 13.30
C LYS A 164 33.89 -2.14 13.12
N GLU A 165 33.38 -3.23 12.58
CA GLU A 165 34.21 -4.38 12.23
C GLU A 165 35.22 -4.01 11.13
N ALA A 166 34.80 -3.24 10.12
CA ALA A 166 35.70 -2.75 9.08
C ALA A 166 36.66 -1.65 9.57
N LYS A 167 36.19 -0.79 10.48
CA LYS A 167 36.92 0.35 11.03
C LYS A 167 36.55 0.55 12.50
N PRO A 168 37.38 0.11 13.47
CA PRO A 168 37.04 0.19 14.89
C PRO A 168 36.67 1.60 15.39
N ALA A 169 37.24 2.64 14.77
CA ALA A 169 36.93 4.05 15.04
C ALA A 169 35.91 4.65 14.03
N ALA A 170 34.98 3.84 13.52
CA ALA A 170 33.95 4.30 12.60
C ALA A 170 33.11 5.46 13.20
N THR A 171 32.86 6.45 12.37
CA THR A 171 32.04 7.63 12.63
C THR A 171 30.63 7.44 12.05
N LEU A 172 29.69 8.34 12.33
CA LEU A 172 28.38 8.34 11.68
C LEU A 172 28.46 8.47 10.16
N GLY A 173 29.43 9.21 9.64
CA GLY A 173 29.68 9.31 8.21
C GLY A 173 30.10 7.97 7.60
N ASP A 174 30.92 7.20 8.32
CA ASP A 174 31.33 5.86 7.87
C ASP A 174 30.13 4.90 7.82
N VAL A 175 29.26 4.92 8.84
CA VAL A 175 28.03 4.10 8.85
C VAL A 175 27.08 4.55 7.73
N TYR A 176 26.87 5.87 7.58
CA TYR A 176 26.00 6.41 6.54
C TYR A 176 26.44 5.99 5.14
N ASN A 177 27.76 6.01 4.87
CA ASN A 177 28.30 5.69 3.56
C ASN A 177 28.25 4.19 3.22
N LEU A 178 28.05 3.29 4.20
CA LEU A 178 27.82 1.87 3.92
C LEU A 178 26.50 1.63 3.17
N GLN A 179 25.45 2.34 3.58
CA GLN A 179 24.17 2.29 2.88
C GLN A 179 23.36 3.58 3.10
N PRO A 180 23.59 4.63 2.28
CA PRO A 180 22.97 5.95 2.46
C PRO A 180 21.44 5.92 2.49
N GLY A 181 20.81 5.06 1.68
CA GLY A 181 19.36 4.97 1.57
C GLY A 181 18.69 4.40 2.82
N ARG A 182 19.37 3.53 3.58
CA ARG A 182 18.87 3.00 4.86
C ARG A 182 19.28 3.91 6.02
N ALA A 183 20.53 4.38 6.00
CA ALA A 183 21.05 5.24 7.05
C ALA A 183 20.35 6.61 7.11
N SER A 184 19.74 7.07 6.02
CA SER A 184 18.96 8.32 5.99
C SER A 184 17.73 8.31 6.91
N ASP A 185 17.23 7.15 7.31
CA ASP A 185 16.11 7.03 8.25
C ASP A 185 16.55 7.34 9.70
N PHE A 186 17.86 7.22 9.97
CA PHE A 186 18.46 7.36 11.30
C PHE A 186 19.28 8.64 11.45
N ILE A 187 19.93 9.07 10.36
CA ILE A 187 20.88 10.18 10.34
C ILE A 187 20.42 11.25 9.35
N ALA A 188 20.37 12.50 9.81
CA ALA A 188 20.33 13.68 8.95
C ALA A 188 21.75 14.01 8.45
N ARG A 189 21.91 14.11 7.14
CA ARG A 189 23.13 14.63 6.49
C ARG A 189 22.90 16.07 6.03
N THR A 190 23.77 16.98 6.46
CA THR A 190 23.73 18.40 6.10
C THR A 190 25.07 18.85 5.51
N GLY A 191 25.10 20.05 4.92
CA GLY A 191 26.28 20.58 4.23
C GLY A 191 26.38 20.12 2.77
N THR A 192 27.54 20.34 2.16
CA THR A 192 27.81 20.08 0.74
C THR A 192 29.15 19.38 0.58
N ALA A 193 29.30 18.57 -0.48
CA ALA A 193 30.56 17.90 -0.75
C ALA A 193 31.75 18.90 -0.78
N PRO A 194 32.91 18.53 -0.20
CA PRO A 194 33.20 17.30 0.55
C PRO A 194 32.83 17.37 2.06
N ASN A 195 32.33 18.51 2.53
CA ASN A 195 32.14 18.82 3.95
C ASN A 195 30.70 18.53 4.41
N TYR A 196 30.41 17.26 4.65
CA TYR A 196 29.13 16.84 5.22
C TYR A 196 29.19 16.76 6.75
N ALA A 197 28.09 17.13 7.40
CA ALA A 197 27.85 16.86 8.82
C ALA A 197 26.74 15.82 8.97
N TYR A 198 26.86 14.97 9.99
CA TYR A 198 25.97 13.83 10.25
C TYR A 198 25.50 13.87 11.70
N ALA A 199 24.18 13.85 11.90
CA ALA A 199 23.57 13.84 13.24
C ALA A 199 22.38 12.88 13.26
N ALA A 200 22.08 12.30 14.43
CA ALA A 200 20.85 11.53 14.61
C ALA A 200 19.63 12.37 14.23
N ARG A 201 18.62 11.74 13.62
CA ARG A 201 17.33 12.39 13.39
C ARG A 201 16.59 12.62 14.70
N ASP A 202 15.74 13.65 14.68
CA ASP A 202 14.90 14.02 15.82
C ASP A 202 14.12 12.82 16.38
N GLY A 203 14.17 12.65 17.71
CA GLY A 203 13.53 11.53 18.40
C GLY A 203 14.37 10.27 18.49
N LEU A 204 15.57 10.23 17.89
CA LEU A 204 16.51 9.12 18.03
C LEU A 204 17.71 9.52 18.89
N THR A 205 18.03 8.70 19.87
CA THR A 205 19.22 8.86 20.72
C THR A 205 20.23 7.76 20.41
N LEU A 206 21.41 8.18 19.94
CA LEU A 206 22.55 7.31 19.72
C LEU A 206 23.33 7.14 21.03
N SER A 207 23.69 5.88 21.32
CA SER A 207 24.69 5.54 22.32
C SER A 207 26.08 6.03 21.88
N ALA A 208 27.04 6.06 22.81
CA ALA A 208 28.43 6.42 22.51
C ALA A 208 29.06 5.51 21.43
N ASP A 209 28.55 4.29 21.29
CA ASP A 209 28.96 3.33 20.27
C ASP A 209 28.15 3.42 18.95
N LEU A 210 27.36 4.49 18.77
CA LEU A 210 26.51 4.76 17.61
C LEU A 210 25.28 3.83 17.47
N THR A 211 25.10 2.87 18.38
CA THR A 211 23.89 2.03 18.38
C THR A 211 22.69 2.80 18.90
N ILE A 212 21.49 2.31 18.61
CA ILE A 212 20.23 2.81 19.17
C ILE A 212 19.65 1.72 20.05
N ALA A 213 19.44 2.04 21.33
CA ALA A 213 18.76 1.15 22.25
C ALA A 213 17.26 1.08 21.94
N VAL A 214 16.67 -0.11 21.98
CA VAL A 214 15.21 -0.27 21.89
C VAL A 214 14.59 0.17 23.22
N ASN A 215 13.84 1.26 23.19
CA ASN A 215 13.06 1.80 24.31
C ASN A 215 11.88 2.62 23.75
N PRO A 216 10.86 2.97 24.56
CA PRO A 216 9.68 3.67 24.05
C PRO A 216 9.99 4.95 23.26
N ALA A 217 10.97 5.75 23.70
CA ALA A 217 11.31 7.01 23.04
C ALA A 217 11.94 6.77 21.66
N ASN A 218 12.95 5.90 21.57
CA ASN A 218 13.62 5.57 20.31
C ASN A 218 12.70 4.81 19.35
N THR A 219 11.84 3.92 19.85
CA THR A 219 10.84 3.22 19.02
C THR A 219 9.85 4.22 18.42
N ALA A 220 9.30 5.13 19.23
CA ALA A 220 8.39 6.16 18.73
C ALA A 220 9.08 7.17 17.81
N GLY A 221 10.35 7.49 18.05
CA GLY A 221 11.17 8.30 17.17
C GLY A 221 11.45 7.62 15.84
N MET A 222 11.76 6.32 15.85
CA MET A 222 12.03 5.56 14.63
C MET A 222 10.79 5.46 13.76
N ALA A 223 9.63 5.21 14.35
CA ALA A 223 8.37 5.16 13.63
C ALA A 223 8.13 6.43 12.79
N LYS A 224 8.45 7.61 13.31
CA LYS A 224 8.28 8.90 12.59
C LYS A 224 9.05 8.98 11.27
N HIS A 225 10.21 8.31 11.20
CA HIS A 225 11.09 8.34 10.02
C HIS A 225 10.98 7.09 9.17
N PHE A 226 10.02 6.20 9.45
CA PHE A 226 9.83 4.96 8.71
C PHE A 226 8.36 4.55 8.59
N TYR A 227 7.73 4.15 9.70
CA TYR A 227 6.35 3.64 9.70
C TYR A 227 5.32 4.73 9.39
N ASP A 228 5.48 5.91 10.01
CA ASP A 228 4.54 7.03 9.92
C ASP A 228 4.77 7.88 8.65
N LEU A 229 5.65 7.44 7.75
CA LEU A 229 5.92 8.16 6.50
C LEU A 229 4.69 8.10 5.58
N PRO A 230 4.42 9.19 4.84
CA PRO A 230 3.24 9.25 3.99
C PRO A 230 3.38 8.33 2.76
N PRO A 231 2.26 8.00 2.10
CA PRO A 231 2.24 7.06 0.97
C PRO A 231 3.22 7.38 -0.17
N ALA A 232 3.45 8.67 -0.43
CA ALA A 232 4.38 9.12 -1.47
C ALA A 232 5.83 8.66 -1.24
N GLN A 233 6.20 8.35 0.01
CA GLN A 233 7.53 7.90 0.41
C GLN A 233 7.59 6.39 0.61
N THR A 234 6.58 5.80 1.26
CA THR A 234 6.53 4.36 1.59
C THR A 234 6.20 3.48 0.40
N ARG A 235 5.31 3.94 -0.49
CA ARG A 235 4.90 3.27 -1.73
C ARG A 235 4.51 1.79 -1.54
N LEU A 236 3.83 1.50 -0.44
CA LEU A 236 3.37 0.15 -0.12
C LEU A 236 2.09 -0.19 -0.90
N GLY A 237 1.71 -1.47 -0.80
CA GLY A 237 0.43 -1.95 -1.31
C GLY A 237 0.39 -2.12 -2.83
N HIS A 238 -0.74 -2.64 -3.33
CA HIS A 238 -0.91 -3.02 -4.73
C HIS A 238 -0.66 -1.86 -5.70
N GLY A 239 -1.15 -0.67 -5.38
CA GLY A 239 -1.00 0.51 -6.23
C GLY A 239 0.30 1.29 -6.02
N GLY A 240 1.17 0.87 -5.10
CA GLY A 240 2.36 1.65 -4.70
C GLY A 240 2.03 3.04 -4.14
N ASN A 241 0.80 3.21 -3.65
CA ASN A 241 0.21 4.45 -3.17
C ASN A 241 -0.27 4.35 -1.72
N SER A 242 0.24 3.38 -0.94
CA SER A 242 -0.10 3.19 0.46
C SER A 242 1.07 3.49 1.40
N ASP A 243 0.71 3.76 2.66
CA ASP A 243 1.56 3.73 3.83
C ASP A 243 1.25 2.52 4.71
N TYR A 244 1.96 2.41 5.84
CA TYR A 244 1.82 1.30 6.76
C TYR A 244 0.44 1.24 7.45
N PRO A 245 -0.11 2.33 8.03
CA PRO A 245 -1.44 2.31 8.60
C PRO A 245 -2.49 1.78 7.61
N ASN A 246 -2.48 2.25 6.36
CA ASN A 246 -3.45 1.83 5.34
C ASN A 246 -3.22 0.41 4.82
N TYR A 247 -1.96 -0.01 4.71
CA TYR A 247 -1.62 -1.38 4.33
C TYR A 247 -2.07 -2.40 5.40
N HIS A 248 -1.96 -2.05 6.68
CA HIS A 248 -2.46 -2.88 7.77
C HIS A 248 -3.97 -2.74 7.98
N GLY A 249 -4.53 -1.55 7.78
CA GLY A 249 -5.95 -1.29 7.82
C GLY A 249 -6.73 -2.15 6.84
N SER A 250 -6.18 -2.39 5.63
CA SER A 250 -6.81 -3.26 4.64
C SER A 250 -6.85 -4.75 5.04
N ILE A 251 -6.14 -5.15 6.10
CA ILE A 251 -6.22 -6.48 6.69
C ILE A 251 -7.26 -6.53 7.82
N TYR A 252 -7.28 -5.51 8.68
CA TYR A 252 -8.10 -5.52 9.90
C TYR A 252 -9.55 -5.04 9.68
N VAL A 253 -9.76 -4.04 8.82
CA VAL A 253 -11.12 -3.52 8.52
C VAL A 253 -12.02 -4.57 7.89
N PRO A 254 -11.57 -5.40 6.92
CA PRO A 254 -12.43 -6.44 6.38
C PRO A 254 -12.82 -7.53 7.39
N MET A 255 -11.99 -7.78 8.40
CA MET A 255 -12.32 -8.72 9.48
C MET A 255 -13.47 -8.18 10.35
N ILE A 256 -13.48 -6.87 10.64
CA ILE A 256 -14.60 -6.22 11.33
C ILE A 256 -15.90 -6.40 10.53
N SER A 257 -15.84 -6.12 9.21
CA SER A 257 -16.99 -6.31 8.30
C SER A 257 -17.55 -7.73 8.37
N GLN A 258 -16.68 -8.75 8.29
CA GLN A 258 -17.11 -10.15 8.33
C GLN A 258 -17.76 -10.52 9.68
N TRP A 259 -17.22 -10.03 10.81
CA TRP A 259 -17.82 -10.26 12.12
C TRP A 259 -19.15 -9.54 12.30
N GLU A 260 -19.27 -8.31 11.83
CA GLU A 260 -20.53 -7.55 11.87
C GLU A 260 -21.62 -8.17 11.00
N GLN A 261 -21.24 -8.75 9.86
CA GLN A 261 -22.18 -9.54 9.05
C GLN A 261 -22.67 -10.76 9.81
N ALA A 262 -21.74 -11.55 10.36
CA ALA A 262 -22.02 -12.80 11.05
C ALA A 262 -22.81 -12.61 12.36
N HIS A 263 -22.50 -11.56 13.13
CA HIS A 263 -22.94 -11.43 14.53
C HIS A 263 -23.65 -10.12 14.85
N GLY A 264 -23.30 -9.01 14.20
CA GLY A 264 -23.77 -7.66 14.53
C GLY A 264 -25.29 -7.53 14.60
N ARG A 265 -25.87 -7.54 15.82
CA ARG A 265 -27.30 -7.37 16.07
C ARG A 265 -27.51 -6.59 17.36
N THR A 266 -28.31 -5.53 17.29
CA THR A 266 -28.77 -4.75 18.45
C THR A 266 -29.78 -5.53 19.29
N ALA A 267 -30.07 -5.05 20.51
CA ALA A 267 -31.11 -5.62 21.38
C ALA A 267 -32.49 -5.66 20.70
N GLU A 268 -32.78 -4.68 19.82
CA GLU A 268 -34.01 -4.58 19.04
C GLU A 268 -33.98 -5.42 17.75
N GLY A 269 -32.89 -6.16 17.49
CA GLY A 269 -32.72 -7.03 16.33
C GLY A 269 -32.24 -6.32 15.05
N GLY A 270 -32.04 -5.00 15.09
CA GLY A 270 -31.45 -4.21 13.99
C GLY A 270 -29.93 -4.36 13.87
N LYS A 271 -29.32 -3.75 12.85
CA LYS A 271 -27.85 -3.70 12.69
C LYS A 271 -27.24 -2.58 13.55
N PRO A 272 -26.14 -2.85 14.28
CA PRO A 272 -25.41 -1.82 14.99
C PRO A 272 -24.73 -0.84 14.02
N GLN A 273 -24.49 0.38 14.47
CA GLN A 273 -23.66 1.34 13.75
C GLN A 273 -22.18 1.03 14.01
N VAL A 274 -21.43 0.74 12.96
CA VAL A 274 -19.97 0.61 13.04
C VAL A 274 -19.35 1.99 13.06
N HIS A 275 -18.63 2.34 14.12
CA HIS A 275 -17.94 3.63 14.29
C HIS A 275 -16.43 3.41 14.21
N ILE A 276 -15.75 4.26 13.45
CA ILE A 276 -14.28 4.26 13.29
C ILE A 276 -13.81 5.71 13.12
N ASP A 277 -12.88 6.17 13.96
CA ASP A 277 -12.19 7.44 13.76
C ASP A 277 -11.06 7.24 12.75
N MET A 278 -11.34 7.49 11.47
CA MET A 278 -10.38 7.24 10.39
C MET A 278 -9.15 8.12 10.51
N LYS A 279 -9.34 9.38 10.94
CA LYS A 279 -8.25 10.36 11.06
C LYS A 279 -7.30 10.01 12.20
N ALA A 280 -7.82 9.63 13.37
CA ALA A 280 -6.98 9.25 14.52
C ALA A 280 -6.16 7.99 14.23
N LEU A 281 -6.65 7.10 13.37
CA LEU A 281 -5.96 5.88 12.94
C LEU A 281 -5.06 6.07 11.72
N HIS A 282 -5.02 7.28 11.15
CA HIS A 282 -4.33 7.57 9.89
C HIS A 282 -4.79 6.68 8.72
N LEU A 283 -6.07 6.31 8.71
CA LEU A 283 -6.66 5.49 7.66
C LEU A 283 -7.33 6.38 6.61
N ASP A 284 -7.19 5.96 5.36
CA ASP A 284 -7.83 6.50 4.18
C ASP A 284 -8.52 5.33 3.45
N ARG A 285 -9.82 5.48 3.26
CA ARG A 285 -10.67 4.47 2.64
C ARG A 285 -10.23 4.14 1.21
N GLU A 286 -9.88 5.14 0.39
CA GLU A 286 -9.54 4.91 -1.02
C GLU A 286 -8.17 4.22 -1.16
N ILE A 287 -7.22 4.56 -0.28
CA ILE A 287 -5.93 3.86 -0.22
C ILE A 287 -6.14 2.40 0.19
N MET A 288 -6.92 2.15 1.25
CA MET A 288 -7.22 0.79 1.68
C MET A 288 -7.98 -0.02 0.63
N GLU A 289 -8.90 0.59 -0.11
CA GLU A 289 -9.60 -0.06 -1.21
C GLU A 289 -8.66 -0.35 -2.40
N THR A 290 -7.66 0.48 -2.63
CA THR A 290 -6.61 0.20 -3.63
C THR A 290 -5.70 -0.95 -3.18
N ASN A 291 -5.41 -1.05 -1.88
CA ASN A 291 -4.72 -2.22 -1.32
C ASN A 291 -5.52 -3.51 -1.49
N GLY A 292 -6.85 -3.40 -1.59
CA GLY A 292 -7.78 -4.49 -1.76
C GLY A 292 -8.42 -4.89 -0.43
N LEU A 293 -9.74 -4.67 -0.31
CA LEU A 293 -10.52 -5.08 0.86
C LEU A 293 -11.32 -6.35 0.54
N ASN A 294 -11.09 -7.41 1.32
CA ASN A 294 -11.88 -8.64 1.24
C ASN A 294 -12.96 -8.66 2.31
N LEU A 295 -14.11 -8.02 2.04
CA LEU A 295 -15.22 -7.94 3.00
C LEU A 295 -15.97 -9.26 3.22
N GLY A 296 -15.54 -10.36 2.60
CA GLY A 296 -16.18 -11.68 2.62
C GLY A 296 -17.19 -11.88 1.48
N ALA A 297 -17.53 -13.15 1.21
CA ALA A 297 -18.40 -13.52 0.07
C ALA A 297 -19.84 -13.01 0.19
N ALA A 298 -20.30 -12.69 1.40
CA ALA A 298 -21.67 -12.25 1.66
C ALA A 298 -21.87 -10.73 1.55
N ALA A 299 -20.79 -9.94 1.49
CA ALA A 299 -20.89 -8.48 1.39
C ALA A 299 -19.96 -7.90 0.33
N THR A 300 -20.57 -7.07 -0.49
CA THR A 300 -19.86 -6.17 -1.41
C THR A 300 -19.57 -4.81 -0.78
N VAL A 301 -20.22 -4.50 0.35
CA VAL A 301 -20.22 -3.18 0.99
C VAL A 301 -20.39 -3.29 2.52
N GLN A 302 -19.63 -2.53 3.29
CA GLN A 302 -19.80 -2.35 4.75
C GLN A 302 -19.99 -0.87 5.09
N PRO A 303 -21.20 -0.44 5.52
CA PRO A 303 -21.42 0.90 6.04
C PRO A 303 -20.67 1.14 7.35
N TYR A 304 -20.17 2.36 7.55
CA TYR A 304 -19.60 2.81 8.82
C TYR A 304 -19.85 4.32 9.01
N TYR A 305 -19.62 4.80 10.22
CA TYR A 305 -19.63 6.21 10.58
C TYR A 305 -18.21 6.63 10.94
N ASP A 306 -17.68 7.60 10.20
CA ASP A 306 -16.41 8.23 10.50
C ASP A 306 -16.58 9.26 11.62
N THR A 307 -16.12 8.89 12.81
CA THR A 307 -16.23 9.70 14.02
C THR A 307 -15.16 10.79 14.12
N SER A 308 -14.25 10.89 13.15
CA SER A 308 -13.30 12.02 13.06
C SER A 308 -13.96 13.36 12.72
N THR A 309 -15.25 13.33 12.33
CA THR A 309 -16.08 14.48 11.98
C THR A 309 -17.22 14.66 12.98
N THR A 310 -17.78 15.87 13.06
CA THR A 310 -18.94 16.16 13.92
C THR A 310 -20.01 16.93 13.15
N PRO A 311 -21.21 16.35 12.91
CA PRO A 311 -21.61 14.99 13.26
C PRO A 311 -20.79 13.92 12.49
N PRO A 312 -20.74 12.66 12.97
CA PRO A 312 -20.04 11.59 12.26
C PRO A 312 -20.53 11.43 10.83
N THR A 313 -19.59 11.29 9.89
CA THR A 313 -19.89 11.19 8.45
C THR A 313 -20.14 9.74 8.08
N GLN A 314 -21.28 9.45 7.48
CA GLN A 314 -21.57 8.10 6.98
C GLN A 314 -20.77 7.82 5.70
N ALA A 315 -20.12 6.66 5.64
CA ALA A 315 -19.36 6.20 4.48
C ALA A 315 -19.45 4.67 4.35
N ARG A 316 -18.83 4.10 3.32
CA ARG A 316 -18.86 2.66 3.07
C ARG A 316 -17.50 2.13 2.64
N PHE A 317 -17.07 1.01 3.22
CA PHE A 317 -15.99 0.22 2.64
C PHE A 317 -16.57 -0.67 1.53
N HIS A 318 -15.83 -0.81 0.43
CA HIS A 318 -16.20 -1.67 -0.69
C HIS A 318 -15.32 -2.91 -0.75
N HIS A 319 -15.88 -4.01 -1.25
CA HIS A 319 -15.12 -5.20 -1.56
C HIS A 319 -14.30 -4.94 -2.83
N THR A 320 -12.98 -4.90 -2.70
CA THR A 320 -12.06 -4.52 -3.78
C THR A 320 -10.85 -5.44 -3.91
N ILE A 321 -10.80 -6.57 -3.19
CA ILE A 321 -9.65 -7.49 -3.26
C ILE A 321 -9.42 -8.04 -4.67
N ASP A 322 -10.46 -8.13 -5.50
CA ASP A 322 -10.36 -8.62 -6.87
C ASP A 322 -10.02 -7.50 -7.89
N THR A 323 -10.35 -6.25 -7.56
CA THR A 323 -10.26 -5.12 -8.51
C THR A 323 -9.11 -4.18 -8.21
N HIS A 324 -8.76 -4.01 -6.93
CA HIS A 324 -7.83 -2.99 -6.43
C HIS A 324 -8.17 -1.56 -6.89
N LEU A 325 -9.44 -1.31 -7.19
CA LEU A 325 -9.94 0.00 -7.61
C LEU A 325 -10.88 0.54 -6.54
N PRO A 326 -10.62 1.73 -5.98
CA PRO A 326 -11.52 2.35 -5.02
C PRO A 326 -12.84 2.72 -5.68
N VAL A 327 -13.93 2.55 -4.93
CA VAL A 327 -15.28 2.89 -5.40
C VAL A 327 -15.66 4.23 -4.82
N ARG A 328 -16.13 5.16 -5.66
CA ARG A 328 -16.67 6.44 -5.18
C ARG A 328 -18.14 6.30 -4.87
N ASP A 329 -18.50 6.45 -3.60
CA ASP A 329 -19.88 6.55 -3.18
C ASP A 329 -20.53 7.83 -3.74
N PRO A 330 -21.77 7.79 -4.23
CA PRO A 330 -22.55 8.99 -4.44
C PRO A 330 -22.70 9.71 -3.09
N ILE A 331 -22.24 10.96 -3.01
CA ILE A 331 -22.40 11.80 -1.82
C ILE A 331 -23.90 11.82 -1.47
N ALA A 332 -24.25 11.38 -0.26
CA ALA A 332 -25.63 11.47 0.21
C ALA A 332 -26.05 12.95 0.20
N PRO A 333 -27.15 13.34 -0.48
CA PRO A 333 -27.62 14.72 -0.42
C PRO A 333 -28.01 15.04 1.03
N GLY A 334 -27.31 16.00 1.62
CA GLY A 334 -27.75 16.66 2.83
C GLY A 334 -29.11 17.31 2.61
N VAL A 335 -29.95 17.24 3.63
CA VAL A 335 -31.33 17.72 3.67
C VAL A 335 -31.37 19.25 3.45
N GLU A 336 -32.03 19.73 2.38
CA GLU A 336 -32.78 21.00 2.39
C GLU A 336 -33.78 21.17 1.21
N ALA A 337 -35.03 21.46 1.59
CA ALA A 337 -36.11 22.23 0.94
C ALA A 337 -36.52 22.05 -0.56
N THR A 338 -37.66 21.36 -0.74
CA THR A 338 -38.84 21.63 -1.60
C THR A 338 -38.79 22.36 -2.97
N ALA A 339 -39.50 21.71 -3.93
CA ALA A 339 -40.40 22.23 -5.00
C ALA A 339 -39.87 22.18 -6.47
N PRO A 340 -40.74 22.15 -7.53
CA PRO A 340 -41.10 20.90 -8.21
C PRO A 340 -40.83 20.87 -9.74
N ALA A 341 -40.87 19.64 -10.27
CA ALA A 341 -40.95 19.15 -11.65
C ALA A 341 -41.16 20.12 -12.82
N GLN A 342 -40.41 19.89 -13.92
CA GLN A 342 -41.00 19.63 -15.23
C GLN A 342 -40.04 18.87 -16.16
N ALA A 343 -40.62 17.93 -16.90
CA ALA A 343 -39.95 16.92 -17.71
C ALA A 343 -39.76 17.38 -19.16
N GLU A 344 -38.71 16.88 -19.82
CA GLU A 344 -38.77 16.63 -21.26
C GLU A 344 -38.02 15.33 -21.60
N ARG A 345 -38.79 14.31 -21.97
CA ARG A 345 -38.31 13.02 -22.50
C ARG A 345 -38.01 13.20 -24.00
N ALA A 346 -36.78 12.91 -24.42
CA ALA A 346 -36.41 12.71 -25.82
C ALA A 346 -35.89 11.27 -26.04
N ALA A 347 -36.24 10.69 -27.19
CA ALA A 347 -36.14 9.26 -27.54
C ALA A 347 -34.69 8.71 -27.72
N PRO A 348 -34.50 7.37 -27.75
CA PRO A 348 -33.19 6.69 -27.67
C PRO A 348 -32.21 6.95 -28.83
N ALA A 349 -32.71 7.33 -30.01
CA ALA A 349 -31.84 7.64 -31.15
C ALA A 349 -30.99 8.91 -30.95
N SER A 350 -31.39 9.78 -30.02
CA SER A 350 -30.66 11.03 -29.70
C SER A 350 -29.47 10.84 -28.76
N ALA A 351 -29.38 9.71 -28.05
CA ALA A 351 -28.29 9.43 -27.11
C ALA A 351 -27.01 9.00 -27.84
N GLY A 352 -27.11 8.07 -28.79
CA GLY A 352 -25.96 7.61 -29.59
C GLY A 352 -25.31 8.73 -30.40
N HIS A 353 -26.10 9.66 -30.96
CA HIS A 353 -25.56 10.83 -31.67
C HIS A 353 -24.88 11.84 -30.73
N ARG A 354 -25.32 11.97 -29.47
CA ARG A 354 -24.68 12.85 -28.47
C ARG A 354 -23.38 12.25 -27.95
N ASP A 355 -23.32 10.94 -27.77
CA ASP A 355 -22.11 10.26 -27.32
C ASP A 355 -21.04 10.23 -28.42
N GLN A 356 -21.43 10.07 -29.70
CA GLN A 356 -20.50 10.23 -30.82
C GLN A 356 -19.96 11.67 -30.94
N ALA A 357 -20.79 12.68 -30.69
CA ALA A 357 -20.34 14.06 -30.68
C ALA A 357 -19.37 14.35 -29.51
N LEU A 358 -19.62 13.76 -28.34
CA LEU A 358 -18.73 13.87 -27.16
C LEU A 358 -17.37 13.20 -27.41
N ILE A 359 -17.37 11.99 -27.98
CA ILE A 359 -16.13 11.30 -28.35
C ILE A 359 -15.36 12.11 -29.38
N GLY A 360 -16.03 12.65 -30.39
CA GLY A 360 -15.43 13.52 -31.40
C GLY A 360 -14.72 14.74 -30.79
N ASP A 361 -15.40 15.49 -29.91
CA ASP A 361 -14.81 16.67 -29.26
C ASP A 361 -13.59 16.33 -28.39
N ILE A 362 -13.66 15.24 -27.63
CA ILE A 362 -12.51 14.77 -26.82
C ILE A 362 -11.37 14.32 -27.73
N ARG A 363 -11.66 13.60 -28.81
CA ARG A 363 -10.65 13.11 -29.76
C ARG A 363 -9.90 14.26 -30.41
N ASP A 364 -10.60 15.32 -30.82
CA ASP A 364 -9.97 16.49 -31.43
C ASP A 364 -9.04 17.18 -30.44
N LYS A 365 -9.42 17.29 -29.15
CA LYS A 365 -8.56 17.82 -28.08
C LYS A 365 -7.34 16.93 -27.81
N VAL A 366 -7.53 15.60 -27.79
CA VAL A 366 -6.43 14.63 -27.63
C VAL A 366 -5.43 14.75 -28.79
N GLN A 367 -5.92 14.77 -30.03
CA GLN A 367 -5.06 14.93 -31.21
C GLN A 367 -4.32 16.27 -31.20
N ALA A 368 -5.01 17.37 -30.87
CA ALA A 368 -4.40 18.68 -30.78
C ALA A 368 -3.27 18.73 -29.74
N GLU A 369 -3.46 18.11 -28.57
CA GLU A 369 -2.45 18.10 -27.52
C GLU A 369 -1.25 17.21 -27.90
N PHE A 370 -1.47 15.99 -28.41
CA PHE A 370 -0.37 15.15 -28.90
C PHE A 370 0.41 15.79 -30.06
N ALA A 371 -0.27 16.53 -30.95
CA ALA A 371 0.37 17.30 -32.02
C ALA A 371 1.23 18.46 -31.47
N ARG A 372 0.78 19.16 -30.42
CA ARG A 372 1.58 20.20 -29.75
C ARG A 372 2.89 19.67 -29.17
N HIS A 373 2.91 18.41 -28.74
CA HIS A 373 4.12 17.74 -28.22
C HIS A 373 4.93 16.99 -29.30
N GLY A 374 4.57 17.14 -30.59
CA GLY A 374 5.35 16.64 -31.73
C GLY A 374 5.25 15.13 -31.96
N SER A 375 4.25 14.45 -31.38
CA SER A 375 4.02 13.01 -31.52
C SER A 375 2.53 12.70 -31.65
N PRO A 376 1.89 12.99 -32.80
CA PRO A 376 0.47 12.74 -32.99
C PRO A 376 0.15 11.25 -32.89
N LEU A 377 -0.96 10.91 -32.22
CA LEU A 377 -1.49 9.55 -32.21
C LEU A 377 -2.06 9.17 -33.59
N SER A 378 -2.07 7.87 -33.89
CA SER A 378 -2.86 7.36 -35.01
C SER A 378 -4.34 7.64 -34.78
N GLU A 379 -5.10 7.84 -35.86
CA GLU A 379 -6.54 8.12 -35.77
C GLU A 379 -7.31 7.04 -34.97
N PRO A 380 -7.03 5.73 -35.14
CA PRO A 380 -7.63 4.69 -34.30
C PRO A 380 -7.23 4.76 -32.82
N ASP A 381 -5.99 5.13 -32.50
CA ASP A 381 -5.55 5.24 -31.10
C ASP A 381 -6.15 6.46 -30.40
N ALA A 382 -6.24 7.59 -31.12
CA ALA A 382 -6.92 8.78 -30.64
C ALA A 382 -8.41 8.51 -30.36
N GLU A 383 -9.08 7.77 -31.25
CA GLU A 383 -10.48 7.36 -31.08
C GLU A 383 -10.66 6.47 -29.83
N ARG A 384 -9.79 5.46 -29.63
CA ARG A 384 -9.86 4.57 -28.45
C ARG A 384 -9.66 5.34 -27.15
N VAL A 385 -8.66 6.21 -27.10
CA VAL A 385 -8.38 7.06 -25.94
C VAL A 385 -9.55 8.01 -25.67
N ALA A 386 -10.09 8.64 -26.71
CA ALA A 386 -11.21 9.55 -26.58
C ALA A 386 -12.49 8.86 -26.10
N ALA A 387 -12.77 7.65 -26.60
CA ALA A 387 -13.91 6.87 -26.15
C ALA A 387 -13.76 6.43 -24.68
N ALA A 388 -12.56 6.02 -24.26
CA ALA A 388 -12.28 5.69 -22.86
C ALA A 388 -12.42 6.92 -21.95
N LEU A 389 -11.91 8.09 -22.38
CA LEU A 389 -12.06 9.35 -21.67
C LEU A 389 -13.51 9.84 -21.65
N ALA A 390 -14.30 9.60 -22.70
CA ALA A 390 -15.72 9.93 -22.74
C ALA A 390 -16.51 9.10 -21.72
N VAL A 391 -16.22 7.79 -21.60
CA VAL A 391 -16.82 6.93 -20.55
C VAL A 391 -16.50 7.49 -19.17
N GLN A 392 -15.21 7.72 -18.88
CA GLN A 392 -14.79 8.20 -17.57
C GLN A 392 -15.33 9.61 -17.29
N GLY A 393 -15.31 10.49 -18.30
CA GLY A 393 -15.77 11.87 -18.20
C GLY A 393 -17.28 11.97 -17.98
N LYS A 394 -18.07 11.14 -18.66
CA LYS A 394 -19.52 11.05 -18.43
C LYS A 394 -19.83 10.48 -17.05
N THR A 395 -19.10 9.45 -16.62
CA THR A 395 -19.21 8.87 -15.27
C THR A 395 -18.86 9.89 -14.17
N ALA A 396 -17.86 10.74 -14.40
CA ALA A 396 -17.42 11.75 -13.45
C ALA A 396 -18.15 13.11 -13.57
N GLY A 397 -19.14 13.25 -14.46
CA GLY A 397 -19.84 14.54 -14.68
C GLY A 397 -18.97 15.64 -15.33
N ILE A 398 -17.83 15.25 -15.90
CA ILE A 398 -16.87 16.12 -16.60
C ILE A 398 -17.38 16.44 -18.01
N GLY A 399 -18.08 15.50 -18.67
CA GLY A 399 -18.50 15.67 -20.06
C GLY A 399 -17.29 15.73 -21.00
N SER A 400 -17.22 16.72 -21.88
CA SER A 400 -16.12 16.84 -22.85
C SER A 400 -14.86 17.50 -22.31
N GLY A 401 -14.85 17.92 -21.03
CA GLY A 401 -13.73 18.62 -20.40
C GLY A 401 -13.40 19.97 -21.04
N ASP A 402 -12.69 20.82 -20.30
CA ASP A 402 -12.19 22.10 -20.80
C ASP A 402 -10.81 21.93 -21.45
N HIS A 403 -10.01 20.99 -20.94
CA HIS A 403 -8.65 20.75 -21.39
C HIS A 403 -8.33 19.26 -21.52
N VAL A 404 -7.40 18.94 -22.42
CA VAL A 404 -6.66 17.67 -22.41
C VAL A 404 -5.20 17.96 -22.11
N VAL A 405 -4.61 17.19 -21.19
CA VAL A 405 -3.21 17.34 -20.79
C VAL A 405 -2.51 15.99 -20.83
N LEU A 406 -1.26 15.97 -21.27
CA LEU A 406 -0.45 14.75 -21.32
C LEU A 406 0.50 14.67 -20.13
N SER A 407 0.67 13.48 -19.57
CA SER A 407 1.74 13.20 -18.62
C SER A 407 3.09 13.41 -19.30
N VAL A 408 4.04 14.02 -18.62
CA VAL A 408 5.45 14.05 -19.02
C VAL A 408 6.27 13.34 -17.95
N ASP A 409 6.93 12.25 -18.31
CA ASP A 409 7.83 11.53 -17.42
C ASP A 409 9.01 12.45 -17.06
N PRO A 410 9.22 12.79 -15.77
CA PRO A 410 10.24 13.74 -15.38
C PRO A 410 11.66 13.22 -15.62
N ALA A 411 11.85 11.89 -15.66
CA ALA A 411 13.13 11.23 -15.85
C ALA A 411 13.43 10.93 -17.31
N THR A 412 12.48 10.33 -18.05
CA THR A 412 12.69 9.92 -19.44
C THR A 412 12.26 10.98 -20.46
N LYS A 413 11.53 12.02 -20.01
CA LYS A 413 10.87 13.04 -20.85
C LYS A 413 9.83 12.46 -21.81
N GLU A 414 9.41 11.21 -21.58
CA GLU A 414 8.38 10.55 -22.37
C GLU A 414 7.03 11.21 -22.13
N VAL A 415 6.34 11.57 -23.22
CA VAL A 415 5.06 12.30 -23.19
C VAL A 415 3.92 11.35 -23.53
N GLY A 416 2.82 11.46 -22.79
CA GLY A 416 1.56 10.82 -23.16
C GLY A 416 1.36 9.38 -22.71
N LYS A 417 2.12 8.88 -21.71
CA LYS A 417 1.76 7.62 -21.00
C LYS A 417 0.37 7.66 -20.38
N THR A 418 -0.08 8.85 -19.99
CA THR A 418 -1.41 9.10 -19.48
C THR A 418 -1.94 10.40 -20.07
N VAL A 419 -3.21 10.36 -20.47
CA VAL A 419 -3.96 11.48 -21.03
C VAL A 419 -5.02 11.86 -20.00
N PHE A 420 -5.02 13.12 -19.58
CA PHE A 420 -5.96 13.65 -18.61
C PHE A 420 -7.01 14.50 -19.32
N LEU A 421 -8.28 14.22 -19.07
CA LEU A 421 -9.39 15.10 -19.43
C LEU A 421 -9.75 15.93 -18.19
N VAL A 422 -9.60 17.24 -18.28
CA VAL A 422 -9.70 18.15 -17.13
C VAL A 422 -10.86 19.13 -17.32
N LYS A 423 -11.62 19.38 -16.26
CA LYS A 423 -12.67 20.41 -16.17
C LYS A 423 -12.31 21.42 -15.08
N GLY A 424 -12.38 22.69 -15.44
CA GLY A 424 -11.85 23.83 -14.68
C GLY A 424 -10.43 24.22 -15.10
N GLU A 425 -10.01 25.41 -14.67
CA GLU A 425 -8.69 25.98 -14.93
C GLU A 425 -7.56 25.08 -14.38
N LEU A 426 -6.50 24.87 -15.18
CA LEU A 426 -5.43 23.91 -14.86
C LEU A 426 -4.62 24.27 -13.61
N ASP A 427 -4.54 25.55 -13.26
CA ASP A 427 -3.84 26.06 -12.08
C ASP A 427 -4.75 26.17 -10.84
N SER A 428 -6.05 25.90 -10.99
CA SER A 428 -6.98 25.84 -9.86
C SER A 428 -6.85 24.51 -9.13
N PRO A 429 -6.73 24.48 -7.79
CA PRO A 429 -6.76 23.24 -7.01
C PRO A 429 -8.14 22.56 -7.02
N SER A 430 -9.17 23.23 -7.53
CA SER A 430 -10.53 22.69 -7.62
C SER A 430 -10.84 22.05 -8.98
N HIS A 431 -9.88 21.94 -9.90
CA HIS A 431 -10.12 21.26 -11.18
C HIS A 431 -10.42 19.78 -10.93
N THR A 432 -11.34 19.22 -11.71
CA THR A 432 -11.61 17.78 -11.71
C THR A 432 -11.03 17.17 -12.97
N ARG A 433 -10.52 15.95 -12.87
CA ARG A 433 -9.95 15.27 -14.02
C ARG A 433 -10.19 13.77 -13.98
N VAL A 434 -10.24 13.19 -15.16
CA VAL A 434 -10.21 11.74 -15.40
C VAL A 434 -9.04 11.43 -16.33
N SER A 435 -8.67 10.15 -16.45
CA SER A 435 -7.45 9.80 -17.18
C SER A 435 -7.52 8.45 -17.88
N ALA A 436 -6.99 8.41 -19.11
CA ALA A 436 -6.84 7.18 -19.87
C ALA A 436 -5.36 6.97 -20.26
N SER A 437 -4.93 5.72 -20.29
CA SER A 437 -3.63 5.32 -20.85
C SER A 437 -3.83 4.92 -22.32
N PRO A 438 -3.07 5.48 -23.28
CA PRO A 438 -3.16 5.05 -24.68
C PRO A 438 -2.85 3.56 -24.91
N GLN A 439 -1.98 2.98 -24.09
CA GLN A 439 -1.61 1.56 -24.19
C GLN A 439 -2.68 0.62 -23.63
N GLN A 440 -3.50 1.11 -22.70
CA GLN A 440 -4.49 0.30 -21.97
C GLN A 440 -5.94 0.68 -22.30
N ALA A 441 -6.15 1.68 -23.17
CA ALA A 441 -7.48 2.08 -23.59
C ALA A 441 -8.19 0.88 -24.27
N PRO A 442 -9.40 0.52 -23.83
CA PRO A 442 -10.16 -0.58 -24.42
C PRO A 442 -10.53 -0.28 -25.88
N ALA A 443 -11.04 -1.29 -26.58
CA ALA A 443 -11.57 -1.09 -27.93
C ALA A 443 -12.72 -0.07 -27.91
N THR A 444 -12.84 0.74 -28.97
CA THR A 444 -13.85 1.80 -29.07
C THR A 444 -15.27 1.25 -28.88
N GLU A 445 -15.57 0.06 -29.43
CA GLU A 445 -16.87 -0.60 -29.30
C GLU A 445 -17.20 -1.00 -27.86
N GLU A 446 -16.19 -1.30 -27.03
CA GLU A 446 -16.38 -1.57 -25.61
C GLU A 446 -16.74 -0.30 -24.84
N SER A 447 -16.04 0.79 -25.12
CA SER A 447 -16.33 2.11 -24.53
C SER A 447 -17.71 2.64 -24.95
N LEU A 448 -18.10 2.42 -26.21
CA LEU A 448 -19.44 2.78 -26.69
C LEU A 448 -20.54 1.99 -25.96
N ARG A 449 -20.35 0.68 -25.75
CA ARG A 449 -21.29 -0.12 -24.95
C ARG A 449 -21.39 0.36 -23.51
N GLN A 450 -20.29 0.83 -22.93
CA GLN A 450 -20.26 1.43 -21.59
C GLN A 450 -20.99 2.78 -21.57
N LEU A 451 -20.82 3.63 -22.58
CA LEU A 451 -21.54 4.91 -22.70
C LEU A 451 -23.05 4.76 -22.86
N ASP A 452 -23.48 3.75 -23.62
CA ASP A 452 -24.90 3.40 -23.77
C ASP A 452 -25.50 2.93 -22.43
N ALA A 453 -24.73 2.16 -21.65
CA ALA A 453 -25.14 1.70 -20.32
C ALA A 453 -25.26 2.83 -19.28
N ILE A 454 -24.60 3.97 -19.50
CA ILE A 454 -24.64 5.16 -18.63
C ILE A 454 -25.90 6.03 -18.93
N GLY A 455 -26.71 5.70 -19.96
CA GLY A 455 -27.97 6.40 -20.29
C GLY A 455 -29.11 6.21 -19.26
N PRO A 456 -30.20 7.02 -19.33
CA PRO A 456 -31.25 7.00 -18.31
C PRO A 456 -32.02 5.68 -18.31
N ALA A 457 -31.97 4.95 -17.20
CA ALA A 457 -32.58 3.62 -17.03
C ALA A 457 -34.11 3.62 -17.24
N GLY A 458 -34.60 2.74 -18.13
CA GLY A 458 -36.00 2.28 -18.16
C GLY A 458 -36.19 1.04 -17.27
N PRO A 459 -37.43 0.75 -16.81
CA PRO A 459 -37.66 -0.20 -15.72
C PRO A 459 -37.42 -1.66 -16.12
N ALA A 460 -36.95 -2.43 -15.14
CA ALA A 460 -36.70 -3.86 -15.20
C ALA A 460 -37.91 -4.66 -15.71
N GLN A 461 -37.64 -5.59 -16.63
CA GLN A 461 -38.53 -6.73 -16.89
C GLN A 461 -37.92 -8.00 -16.28
N ALA A 462 -38.74 -8.67 -15.49
CA ALA A 462 -38.43 -9.90 -14.79
C ALA A 462 -38.56 -11.13 -15.71
N ALA A 463 -37.59 -12.05 -15.55
CA ALA A 463 -37.63 -13.52 -15.67
C ALA A 463 -37.86 -14.13 -17.09
N PRO A 464 -37.37 -15.36 -17.40
CA PRO A 464 -37.59 -16.56 -16.59
C PRO A 464 -36.40 -17.49 -16.33
N GLN A 465 -36.61 -18.32 -15.31
CA GLN A 465 -35.87 -19.54 -14.97
C GLN A 465 -35.60 -20.44 -16.19
N ALA A 466 -34.40 -21.01 -16.25
CA ALA A 466 -34.16 -22.27 -16.94
C ALA A 466 -33.29 -23.16 -16.05
N ALA A 467 -33.90 -24.25 -15.57
CA ALA A 467 -33.25 -25.36 -14.92
C ALA A 467 -32.22 -26.02 -15.86
N LYS A 468 -31.05 -26.39 -15.34
CA LYS A 468 -30.30 -27.55 -15.84
C LYS A 468 -29.65 -28.33 -14.70
N THR A 469 -30.01 -29.59 -14.72
CA THR A 469 -29.72 -30.73 -13.86
C THR A 469 -28.23 -31.09 -13.78
N MET A 470 -27.87 -31.67 -12.62
CA MET A 470 -26.70 -32.49 -12.25
C MET A 470 -25.87 -33.14 -13.38
N GLN A 471 -24.54 -33.24 -13.19
CA GLN A 471 -23.88 -34.50 -12.80
C GLN A 471 -22.37 -34.36 -12.53
N HIS A 472 -21.96 -35.01 -11.44
CA HIS A 472 -20.63 -35.46 -10.95
C HIS A 472 -19.60 -34.45 -10.47
#